data_AF-A0A965D1B1-F1
#
_entry.id   AF-A0A965D1B1-F1
#
_cell.length_a   1.000
_cell.length_b   1.000
_cell.length_c   1.000
_cell.angle_alpha   90.00
_cell.angle_beta   90.00
_cell.angle_gamma   90.00
#
_symmetry.space_group_name_H-M   'P 1'
#
loop_
_entity.id
_entity.type
_entity.pdbx_description
1 polymer ?
#
loop_
_entity_poly.entity_id
_entity_poly.type
_entity_poly.pdbx_seq_one_letter_code
_entity_poly.pdbx_strand_id
1 'polypeptide(L)' 'MAELRKRGLTTAVIYSGPFLKLGKAQARTFGVPELPLLEITHPLGGISIDDVRARSEQAAPQFATLIKENLK' A
#
# COMPACT_ATOMS: atom_id res chain seq x y z
N MET A 1 -1.01 5.96 -8.45
CA MET A 1 -1.93 5.68 -7.31
C MET A 1 -3.05 6.71 -7.21
N ALA A 2 -2.80 7.99 -6.87
CA ALA A 2 -3.87 8.97 -6.63
C ALA A 2 -4.86 9.11 -7.80
N GLU A 3 -4.37 9.22 -9.04
CA GLU A 3 -5.23 9.30 -10.23
C GLU A 3 -6.07 8.03 -10.49
N LEU A 4 -5.62 6.85 -10.05
CA LEU A 4 -6.43 5.62 -10.14
C LEU A 4 -7.55 5.66 -9.09
N ARG A 5 -7.23 6.09 -7.86
CA ARG A 5 -8.21 6.25 -6.78
C ARG A 5 -9.27 7.29 -7.12
N LYS A 6 -8.89 8.44 -7.70
CA LYS A 6 -9.82 9.48 -8.19
C LYS A 6 -10.76 8.99 -9.29
N ARG A 7 -10.36 8.00 -10.09
CA ARG A 7 -11.21 7.33 -11.09
C ARG A 7 -12.15 6.28 -10.48
N GLY A 8 -12.21 6.16 -9.16
CA GLY A 8 -13.05 5.20 -8.46
C GLY A 8 -12.50 3.77 -8.41
N LEU A 9 -11.26 3.53 -8.85
CA LEU A 9 -10.65 2.20 -8.81
C LEU A 9 -10.16 1.86 -7.39
N THR A 10 -10.44 0.64 -6.94
CA THR A 10 -9.84 0.07 -5.73
C THR A 10 -8.33 0.05 -5.88
N THR A 11 -7.66 0.92 -5.13
CA THR A 11 -6.23 1.23 -5.27
C THR A 11 -5.63 1.30 -3.87
N ALA A 12 -4.41 0.78 -3.70
CA ALA A 12 -3.65 0.91 -2.47
C ALA A 12 -2.19 1.30 -2.76
N VAL A 13 -1.44 1.65 -1.71
CA VAL A 13 0.01 1.80 -1.75
C VAL A 13 0.62 0.89 -0.70
N ILE A 14 1.55 0.03 -1.10
CA ILE A 14 2.36 -0.77 -0.18
C ILE A 14 3.50 0.11 0.33
N TYR A 15 3.73 0.12 1.64
CA TYR A 15 4.82 0.87 2.28
C TYR A 15 5.48 0.03 3.38
N SER A 16 6.73 0.35 3.73
CA SER A 16 7.37 -0.21 4.92
C SER A 16 7.39 0.77 6.08
N GLY A 17 7.08 0.31 7.30
CA GLY A 17 6.94 1.06 8.57
C GLY A 17 7.38 2.53 8.59
N PRO A 18 8.69 2.85 8.50
CA PRO A 18 9.19 4.22 8.57
C PRO A 18 8.51 5.24 7.63
N PHE A 19 7.97 4.80 6.50
CA PHE A 19 7.34 5.67 5.49
C PHE A 19 5.86 5.96 5.73
N LEU A 20 5.23 5.46 6.81
CA LEU A 20 3.80 5.72 7.10
C LEU A 20 3.42 7.21 7.11
N LYS A 21 4.25 8.04 7.75
CA LYS A 21 4.01 9.50 7.82
C LYS A 21 4.09 10.15 6.44
N LEU A 22 5.03 9.71 5.59
CA LEU A 22 5.19 10.19 4.22
C LEU A 22 3.99 9.78 3.35
N GLY A 23 3.58 8.51 3.40
CA GLY A 23 2.42 8.02 2.66
C GLY A 23 1.13 8.76 3.03
N LYS A 24 0.87 8.96 4.32
CA LYS A 24 -0.27 9.76 4.82
C LYS A 24 -0.21 11.22 4.39
N ALA A 25 0.98 11.84 4.36
CA ALA A 25 1.14 13.21 3.89
C ALA A 25 0.84 13.32 2.38
N GLN A 26 1.45 12.43 1.57
CA GLN A 26 1.27 12.40 0.12
C GLN A 26 -0.19 12.13 -0.28
N ALA A 27 -0.88 11.21 0.39
CA ALA A 27 -2.30 10.92 0.18
C ALA A 27 -3.19 12.16 0.39
N ARG A 28 -2.96 12.91 1.48
CA ARG A 28 -3.66 14.18 1.73
C ARG A 28 -3.33 15.25 0.67
N THR A 29 -2.05 15.47 0.38
CA THR A 29 -1.60 16.46 -0.61
C THR A 29 -2.17 16.21 -2.01
N PHE A 30 -2.39 14.94 -2.39
CA PHE A 30 -2.95 14.58 -3.69
C PHE A 30 -4.49 14.49 -3.72
N GLY A 31 -5.18 14.86 -2.63
CA GLY A 31 -6.64 14.89 -2.56
C GLY A 31 -7.30 13.50 -2.47
N VAL A 32 -6.59 12.52 -1.92
CA VAL A 32 -7.08 11.15 -1.68
C VAL A 32 -6.75 10.69 -0.25
N PRO A 33 -7.20 11.42 0.80
CA PRO A 33 -6.79 11.17 2.18
C PRO A 33 -7.16 9.77 2.70
N GLU A 34 -8.20 9.16 2.13
CA GLU A 34 -8.66 7.79 2.39
C GLU A 34 -7.99 6.70 1.53
N LEU A 35 -6.90 7.01 0.82
CA LEU A 35 -6.10 6.03 0.08
C LEU A 35 -5.54 4.94 1.02
N PRO A 36 -5.89 3.66 0.84
CA PRO A 36 -5.35 2.57 1.64
C PRO A 36 -3.83 2.45 1.56
N LEU A 37 -3.20 2.32 2.73
CA LEU A 37 -1.77 2.10 2.90
C LEU A 37 -1.56 0.72 3.53
N LEU A 38 -0.93 -0.20 2.80
CA LEU A 38 -0.69 -1.59 3.24
C LEU A 38 0.73 -1.70 3.78
N GLU A 39 0.88 -2.18 5.02
CA GLU A 39 2.19 -2.20 5.68
C GLU A 39 2.94 -3.51 5.43
N ILE A 40 4.24 -3.40 5.19
CA ILE A 40 5.19 -4.52 5.18
C ILE A 40 6.44 -4.23 6.03
N THR A 41 7.17 -5.28 6.39
CA THR A 41 8.41 -5.16 7.17
C THR A 41 9.52 -4.43 6.39
N HIS A 42 10.13 -3.43 7.03
CA HIS A 42 11.31 -2.68 6.54
C HIS A 42 12.61 -3.54 6.66
N PRO A 43 13.69 -3.35 5.85
CA PRO A 43 14.04 -2.24 4.94
C PRO A 43 13.46 -2.16 3.53
N LEU A 44 13.02 -3.26 2.91
CA LEU A 44 12.96 -3.46 1.44
C LEU A 44 14.29 -3.29 0.68
N GLY A 45 15.05 -2.21 0.90
CA GLY A 45 16.37 -2.02 0.28
C GLY A 45 17.46 -2.88 0.93
N GLY A 46 18.49 -3.25 0.16
CA GLY A 46 19.69 -3.94 0.66
C GLY A 46 19.50 -5.38 1.14
N ILE A 47 18.41 -6.04 0.77
CA ILE A 47 18.06 -7.43 1.12
C ILE A 47 18.00 -8.32 -0.12
N SER A 48 17.95 -9.65 0.08
CA SER A 48 17.84 -10.61 -1.01
C SER A 48 16.47 -10.55 -1.72
N ILE A 49 16.39 -11.05 -2.95
CA ILE A 49 15.11 -11.16 -3.67
C ILE A 49 14.12 -12.10 -2.97
N ASP A 50 14.61 -13.09 -2.23
CA ASP A 50 13.77 -14.03 -1.48
C ASP A 50 13.19 -13.35 -0.23
N ASP A 51 13.95 -12.47 0.43
CA ASP A 51 13.43 -11.61 1.51
C ASP A 51 12.40 -10.58 0.99
N VAL A 52 12.56 -10.08 -0.26
CA VAL A 52 11.54 -9.23 -0.90
C VAL A 52 10.26 -10.05 -1.12
N ARG A 53 10.37 -11.30 -1.60
CA ARG A 53 9.24 -12.20 -1.80
C ARG A 53 8.53 -12.50 -0.46
N ALA A 54 9.29 -12.83 0.58
CA ALA A 54 8.75 -13.05 1.92
C ALA A 54 8.00 -11.83 2.49
N ARG A 55 8.40 -10.60 2.13
CA ARG A 55 7.65 -9.37 2.49
C ARG A 55 6.40 -9.17 1.64
N SER A 56 6.37 -9.63 0.40
CA SER A 56 5.17 -9.56 -0.45
C SER A 56 4.01 -10.42 0.09
N GLU A 57 4.31 -11.54 0.75
CA GLU A 57 3.34 -12.39 1.46
C GLU A 57 2.57 -11.64 2.57
N GLN A 58 3.12 -10.54 3.10
CA GLN A 58 2.44 -9.69 4.08
C GLN A 58 1.41 -8.78 3.41
N ALA A 59 1.71 -8.26 2.21
CA ALA A 59 0.84 -7.34 1.47
C ALA A 59 -0.31 -8.05 0.74
N ALA A 60 -0.08 -9.27 0.22
CA ALA A 60 -1.06 -10.04 -0.52
C ALA A 60 -2.41 -10.25 0.23
N PRO A 61 -2.45 -10.72 1.50
CA PRO A 61 -3.72 -10.89 2.22
C PRO A 61 -4.39 -9.55 2.53
N GLN A 62 -3.63 -8.49 2.84
CA GLN A 62 -4.17 -7.14 3.08
C GLN A 62 -4.88 -6.61 1.82
N PHE A 63 -4.25 -6.78 0.65
CA PHE A 63 -4.85 -6.38 -0.63
C PHE A 63 -6.07 -7.23 -1.00
N ALA A 64 -6.02 -8.54 -0.73
CA ALA A 64 -7.16 -9.43 -0.96
C ALA A 64 -8.38 -9.05 -0.10
N THR A 65 -8.18 -8.65 1.15
CA THR A 65 -9.24 -8.11 2.03
C THR A 65 -9.81 -6.81 1.46
N LEU A 66 -8.95 -5.84 1.11
CA LEU A 66 -9.39 -4.57 0.51
C LEU A 66 -10.23 -4.79 -0.76
N ILE A 67 -9.82 -5.73 -1.62
CA ILE A 67 -10.56 -6.06 -2.84
C ILE A 67 -11.93 -6.66 -2.50
N LYS A 68 -12.02 -7.59 -1.53
CA LYS A 68 -13.29 -8.17 -1.07
C LYS A 68 -14.25 -7.13 -0.50
N GLU A 69 -13.74 -6.18 0.28
CA GLU A 69 -14.53 -5.08 0.87
C GLU A 69 -15.05 -4.07 -0.16
N ASN A 70 -14.46 -4.03 -1.36
CA ASN A 70 -14.82 -3.10 -2.44
C ASN A 70 -15.40 -3.82 -3.68
N LEU A 71 -15.62 -5.13 -3.60
CA LEU A 71 -16.39 -5.91 -4.57
C LEU A 71 -17.88 -5.62 -4.37
N LYS A 72 -18.56 -5.26 -5.46
CA LYS A 72 -20.02 -5.13 -5.54
C LYS A 72 -20.64 -6.40 -6.09
#